data_AF-A0A9E4MJL9-F1
#
_entry.id   AF-A0A9E4MJL9-F1
#
_cell.length_a   1.000
_cell.length_b   1.000
_cell.length_c   1.000
_cell.angle_alpha   90.00
_cell.angle_beta   90.00
_cell.angle_gamma   90.00
#
_symmetry.space_group_name_H-M   'P 1'
#
loop_
_entity.id
_entity.type
_entity.pdbx_description
1 polymer ?
#
loop_
_entity_poly.entity_id
_entity_poly.type
_entity_poly.pdbx_seq_one_letter_code
_entity_poly.pdbx_strand_id
1 'polypeptide(L)' 'MIDDWLNNGPMQLSDVLPTGWRERVQPIFQGQVLALSTLGRPDLLKSKLFAL' A
#
# COMPACT_ATOMS: atom_id res chain seq x y z
N MET A 1 4.83 6.09 22.59
CA MET A 1 4.11 5.25 21.61
C MET A 1 3.76 6.13 20.43
N ILE A 2 4.77 6.44 19.62
CA ILE A 2 4.63 7.25 18.38
C ILE A 2 4.70 6.31 17.16
N ASP A 3 4.99 5.03 17.36
CA ASP A 3 5.59 4.17 16.34
C ASP A 3 4.63 3.65 15.27
N ASP A 4 3.31 3.76 15.46
CA ASP A 4 2.34 3.18 14.52
C ASP A 4 1.93 4.14 13.38
N TRP A 5 2.43 5.37 13.33
CA TRP A 5 1.99 6.32 12.30
C TRP A 5 2.41 5.92 10.87
N LEU A 6 3.51 5.18 10.74
CA LEU A 6 4.06 4.74 9.47
C LEU A 6 3.63 3.29 9.22
N ASN A 7 2.82 3.08 8.18
CA ASN A 7 2.15 1.81 7.80
C ASN A 7 0.76 1.56 8.38
N ASN A 8 0.21 2.45 9.20
CA ASN A 8 -1.23 2.52 9.46
C ASN A 8 -1.98 3.13 8.26
N GLY A 9 -1.66 2.67 7.05
CA GLY A 9 -2.48 2.96 5.87
C GLY A 9 -3.95 2.67 6.20
N PRO A 10 -4.91 3.30 5.50
CA PRO A 10 -6.32 3.20 5.82
C PRO A 10 -6.67 1.74 6.10
N MET A 11 -7.02 1.42 7.35
CA MET A 11 -7.23 0.03 7.79
C MET A 11 -8.28 -0.64 6.89
N GLN A 12 -9.24 0.15 6.43
CA GLN A 12 -10.29 -0.21 5.48
C GLN A 12 -9.77 -0.64 4.11
N LEU A 13 -8.58 -0.18 3.68
CA LEU A 13 -8.01 -0.52 2.38
C LEU A 13 -7.69 -2.02 2.29
N SER A 14 -7.27 -2.62 3.42
CA SER A 14 -6.95 -4.04 3.46
C SER A 14 -8.15 -4.94 3.15
N ASP A 15 -9.37 -4.48 3.46
CA ASP A 15 -10.62 -5.20 3.21
C ASP A 15 -11.08 -5.10 1.74
N VAL A 16 -10.73 -4.01 1.05
CA VAL A 16 -11.09 -3.81 -0.37
C VAL A 16 -10.04 -4.31 -1.34
N LEU A 17 -8.79 -4.46 -0.91
CA LEU A 17 -7.72 -4.92 -1.79
C LEU A 17 -7.92 -6.39 -2.19
N PRO A 18 -7.70 -6.77 -3.46
CA PRO A 18 -7.85 -8.15 -3.89
C PRO A 18 -6.84 -9.09 -3.22
N THR A 19 -7.21 -10.34 -3.04
CA THR A 19 -6.30 -11.39 -2.53
C THR A 19 -4.95 -11.38 -3.27
N GLY A 20 -3.86 -11.54 -2.52
CA GLY A 20 -2.50 -11.53 -3.07
C GLY A 20 -1.96 -10.14 -3.46
N TRP A 21 -2.62 -9.02 -3.13
CA TRP A 21 -2.13 -7.67 -3.45
C TRP A 21 -0.71 -7.40 -2.93
N ARG A 22 -0.34 -8.01 -1.78
CA ARG A 22 0.99 -7.87 -1.16
C ARG A 22 2.10 -8.39 -2.05
N GLU A 23 1.82 -9.41 -2.86
CA GLU A 23 2.78 -10.00 -3.80
C GLU A 23 2.92 -9.16 -5.08
N ARG A 24 2.00 -8.21 -5.30
CA ARG A 24 1.95 -7.37 -6.50
C ARG A 24 2.43 -5.94 -6.27
N VAL A 25 2.93 -5.62 -5.07
CA VAL A 25 3.52 -4.31 -4.81
C VAL A 25 4.70 -4.05 -5.72
N GLN A 26 4.90 -2.79 -6.10
CA GLN A 26 5.95 -2.34 -7.00
C GLN A 26 6.85 -1.35 -6.27
N PRO A 27 8.18 -1.48 -6.39
CA PRO A 27 9.10 -0.50 -5.81
C PRO A 27 8.91 0.86 -6.50
N ILE A 28 8.88 1.93 -5.72
CA ILE A 28 8.85 3.32 -6.22
C ILE A 28 10.09 4.12 -5.83
N PHE A 29 10.80 3.66 -4.80
CA PHE A 29 12.06 4.24 -4.37
C PHE A 29 12.91 3.17 -3.70
N GLN A 30 14.19 3.13 -4.03
CA GLN A 30 15.18 2.29 -3.38
C GLN A 30 16.38 3.17 -2.99
N GLY A 31 16.46 3.52 -1.72
CA GLY A 31 17.61 4.17 -1.11
C GLY A 31 18.50 3.18 -0.39
N GLN A 32 19.56 3.71 0.21
CA GLN A 32 20.51 2.93 1.00
C GLN A 32 19.91 2.40 2.31
N VAL A 33 18.97 3.15 2.90
CA VAL A 33 18.37 2.85 4.21
C VAL A 33 16.85 2.72 4.15
N LEU A 34 16.23 3.16 3.04
CA LEU A 34 14.78 3.20 2.89
C LEU A 34 14.37 2.62 1.53
N ALA A 35 13.45 1.66 1.57
CA ALA A 35 12.75 1.17 0.38
C ALA A 35 11.28 1.54 0.50
N LEU A 36 10.71 2.11 -0.56
CA LEU A 36 9.29 2.41 -0.65
C LEU A 36 8.70 1.58 -1.79
N SER A 37 7.58 0.94 -1.49
CA SER A 37 6.77 0.23 -2.48
C SER A 37 5.35 0.80 -2.50
N THR A 38 4.71 0.72 -3.66
CA THR A 38 3.31 1.07 -3.85
C THR A 38 2.54 -0.15 -4.34
N LEU A 39 1.21 -0.09 -4.30
CA LEU A 39 0.35 -1.12 -4.88
C LEU A 39 0.59 -1.26 -6.39
N GLY A 40 0.50 -2.49 -6.90
CA GLY A 40 0.46 -2.72 -8.34
C GLY A 40 -0.69 -1.95 -8.99
N ARG A 41 -0.56 -1.62 -10.29
CA ARG A 41 -1.54 -0.77 -11.01
C ARG A 41 -3.02 -1.11 -10.73
N PRO A 42 -3.51 -2.36 -10.87
CA PRO A 42 -4.93 -2.66 -10.64
C PRO A 42 -5.35 -2.44 -9.19
N ASP A 43 -4.48 -2.79 -8.24
CA ASP A 43 -4.72 -2.65 -6.81
C ASP A 43 -4.73 -1.17 -6.39
N LEU A 44 -3.82 -0.36 -6.96
CA LEU A 44 -3.73 1.07 -6.74
C LEU A 44 -4.97 1.80 -7.29
N LEU A 45 -5.43 1.44 -8.50
CA LEU A 45 -6.64 2.02 -9.08
C LEU A 45 -7.88 1.67 -8.25
N LYS A 46 -8.00 0.42 -7.79
CA LYS A 46 -9.08 0.01 -6.90
C LYS A 46 -9.09 0.82 -5.61
N SER A 47 -7.93 0.97 -4.97
CA SER A 47 -7.84 1.78 -3.74
C SER A 47 -8.30 3.23 -3.91
N LYS A 48 -8.06 3.85 -5.09
CA LYS A 48 -8.49 5.22 -5.39
C LYS A 48 -9.94 5.32 -5.80
N LEU A 49 -10.49 4.30 -6.47
CA LEU A 49 -11.89 4.26 -6.89
C LEU A 49 -12.84 4.01 -5.69
N PHE A 50 -12.39 3.25 -4.71
CA PHE A 50 -13.14 2.92 -3.50
C PHE A 50 -12.75 3.75 -2.26
N ALA A 51 -11.88 4.75 -2.44
CA ALA A 51 -11.64 5.79 -1.44
C ALA A 51 -12.76 6.83 -1.53
N LEU A 52 -13.95 6.47 -1.05
CA LEU A 52 -15.06 7.39 -0.76
C LEU A 52 -15.13 7.65 0.73
#